data_AF-A0A951G2Y4-F1
#
_entry.id   AF-A0A951G2Y4-F1
#
_cell.length_a   1.000
_cell.length_b   1.000
_cell.length_c   1.000
_cell.angle_alpha   90.00
_cell.angle_beta   90.00
_cell.angle_gamma   90.00
#
_symmetry.space_group_name_H-M   'P 1'
#
loop_
_entity.id
_entity.type
_entity.pdbx_description
1 polymer ?
#
loop_
_entity_poly.entity_id
_entity_poly.type
_entity_poly.pdbx_seq_one_letter_code
_entity_poly.pdbx_strand_id
1 'polypeptide(L)'
;MDDDDVESFDAVIQCNECAEMTSHWLLVAPRVIPCKRWNDAWRAANGSIFGMFGDDCVFRASGWDEMVEHAFARYPDGIALVYGPDGFRNQAHASHPFLSRQWTDALGGATVEFFSQDWNDTWMNYLGDAVGRRHYIPELRIQHLHPDDPSLGVPEDDTYRQNRERCVRDRNAERYASTEMQQLREQDVARLRAVMR
;
A
#
# COMPACT_ATOMS: atom_id res chain seq x y z
N MET A 1 -10.23 4.41 8.21
CA MET A 1 -11.30 3.43 8.40
C MET A 1 -12.58 3.99 7.82
N ASP A 2 -13.33 3.17 7.12
CA ASP A 2 -14.68 3.54 6.68
C ASP A 2 -15.64 3.42 7.88
N ASP A 3 -16.69 4.24 7.92
CA ASP A 3 -17.62 4.29 9.05
C ASP A 3 -18.56 3.07 9.15
N ASP A 4 -18.54 2.18 8.15
CA ASP A 4 -19.21 0.89 8.15
C ASP A 4 -18.32 -0.28 8.65
N ASP A 5 -17.03 -0.02 8.92
CA ASP A 5 -16.07 -1.02 9.41
C ASP A 5 -16.01 -1.06 10.94
N VAL A 6 -17.09 -1.58 11.54
CA VAL A 6 -17.26 -1.65 13.00
C VAL A 6 -16.28 -2.63 13.64
N GLU A 7 -15.98 -3.75 12.97
CA GLU A 7 -15.08 -4.79 13.51
C GLU A 7 -13.65 -4.26 13.69
N SER A 8 -13.10 -3.57 12.69
CA SER A 8 -11.78 -2.98 12.80
C SER A 8 -11.75 -1.82 13.80
N PHE A 9 -12.85 -1.06 13.92
CA PHE A 9 -12.97 0.00 14.90
C PHE A 9 -12.82 -0.55 16.33
N ASP A 10 -13.61 -1.58 16.65
CA ASP A 10 -13.59 -2.23 17.97
C ASP A 10 -12.22 -2.83 18.27
N ALA A 11 -11.57 -3.46 17.28
CA ALA A 11 -10.22 -4.01 17.44
C ALA A 11 -9.18 -2.92 17.76
N VAL A 12 -9.23 -1.75 17.10
CA VAL A 12 -8.32 -0.63 17.38
C VAL A 12 -8.55 -0.05 18.79
N ILE A 13 -9.81 0.05 19.22
CA ILE A 13 -10.14 0.50 20.59
C ILE A 13 -9.60 -0.49 21.62
N GLN A 14 -9.80 -1.79 21.42
CA GLN A 14 -9.27 -2.82 22.32
C GLN A 14 -7.74 -2.80 22.39
N CYS A 15 -7.05 -2.58 21.26
CA CYS A 15 -5.60 -2.41 21.23
C CYS A 15 -5.13 -1.18 22.01
N ASN A 16 -5.85 -0.05 21.95
CA ASN A 16 -5.53 1.15 22.74
C ASN A 16 -5.62 0.91 24.25
N GLU A 17 -6.53 0.04 24.69
CA GLU A 17 -6.69 -0.31 26.11
C GLU A 17 -5.57 -1.23 26.64
N CYS A 18 -4.87 -1.94 25.75
CA CYS A 18 -3.82 -2.93 26.09
C CYS A 18 -2.39 -2.34 26.29
N ALA A 19 -2.21 -1.02 26.19
CA ALA A 19 -1.09 -0.23 26.70
C ALA A 19 0.37 -0.58 26.31
N GLU A 20 0.65 -1.48 25.36
CA GLU A 20 2.04 -1.77 24.91
C GLU A 20 2.41 -1.19 23.52
N MET A 21 1.50 -0.51 22.83
CA MET A 21 1.78 0.14 21.54
C MET A 21 1.67 1.67 21.60
N THR A 22 2.51 2.33 20.82
CA THR A 22 2.56 3.78 20.65
C THR A 22 1.22 4.36 20.16
N SER A 23 0.99 5.63 20.48
CA SER A 23 -0.24 6.39 20.21
C SER A 23 -0.90 6.11 18.85
N HIS A 24 -2.13 5.58 18.86
CA HIS A 24 -2.94 5.40 17.66
C HIS A 24 -3.78 6.64 17.36
N TRP A 25 -3.81 7.05 16.09
CA TRP A 25 -4.69 8.09 15.60
C TRP A 25 -5.64 7.47 14.59
N LEU A 26 -6.94 7.48 14.91
CA LEU A 26 -7.96 6.86 14.07
C LEU A 26 -8.67 7.93 13.24
N LEU A 27 -8.63 7.77 11.92
CA LEU A 27 -9.45 8.53 10.98
C LEU A 27 -10.65 7.68 10.55
N VAL A 28 -11.84 8.05 11.02
CA VAL A 28 -13.12 7.45 10.61
C VAL A 28 -13.88 8.43 9.72
N ALA A 29 -14.37 7.99 8.57
CA ALA A 29 -15.20 8.82 7.68
C ALA A 29 -16.10 7.94 6.78
N PRO A 30 -17.06 8.55 6.06
CA PRO A 30 -17.92 7.81 5.12
C PRO A 30 -17.13 6.96 4.14
N ARG A 31 -17.64 5.76 3.84
CA ARG A 31 -17.04 4.85 2.87
C ARG A 31 -16.76 5.51 1.51
N VAL A 32 -15.52 5.35 1.04
CA VAL A 32 -15.05 5.82 -0.27
C VAL A 32 -14.27 4.70 -0.97
N ILE A 33 -13.85 4.91 -2.22
CA ILE A 33 -12.95 3.97 -2.86
C ILE A 33 -11.60 3.89 -2.12
N PRO A 34 -10.95 2.72 -2.03
CA PRO A 34 -9.74 2.56 -1.22
C PRO A 34 -8.61 3.53 -1.58
N CYS A 35 -8.42 3.82 -2.86
CA CYS A 35 -7.39 4.76 -3.33
C CYS A 35 -7.54 6.15 -2.67
N LYS A 36 -8.78 6.65 -2.56
CA LYS A 36 -9.06 7.92 -1.90
C LYS A 36 -8.80 7.82 -0.40
N ARG A 37 -9.21 6.72 0.23
CA ARG A 37 -8.97 6.49 1.67
C ARG A 37 -7.48 6.48 2.01
N TRP A 38 -6.64 5.89 1.16
CA TRP A 38 -5.19 5.93 1.30
C TRP A 38 -4.63 7.36 1.28
N ASN A 39 -5.11 8.20 0.35
CA ASN A 39 -4.69 9.59 0.29
C ASN A 39 -5.21 10.43 1.47
N ASP A 40 -6.40 10.15 1.98
CA ASP A 40 -6.91 10.80 3.19
C ASP A 40 -6.06 10.45 4.42
N ALA A 41 -5.68 9.18 4.58
CA ALA A 41 -4.76 8.74 5.63
C ALA A 41 -3.38 9.39 5.48
N TRP A 42 -2.84 9.45 4.25
CA TRP A 42 -1.57 10.11 3.95
C TRP A 42 -1.56 11.60 4.34
N ARG A 43 -2.64 12.34 4.05
CA ARG A 43 -2.77 13.77 4.42
C ARG A 43 -2.83 13.97 5.94
N ALA A 44 -3.45 13.05 6.66
CA ALA A 44 -3.61 13.13 8.11
C ALA A 44 -2.35 12.68 8.87
N ALA A 45 -1.57 11.76 8.28
CA ALA A 45 -0.39 11.19 8.91
C ALA A 45 0.80 12.16 8.92
N ASN A 46 1.63 12.09 9.97
CA ASN A 46 2.84 12.88 10.15
C ASN A 46 4.15 12.08 9.99
N GLY A 47 4.05 10.75 9.82
CA GLY A 47 5.20 9.86 9.66
C GLY A 47 6.02 10.15 8.40
N SER A 48 7.26 9.66 8.39
CA SER A 48 8.20 9.76 7.26
C SER A 48 8.18 8.54 6.34
N ILE A 49 7.66 7.41 6.82
CA ILE A 49 7.48 6.17 6.05
C ILE A 49 6.01 5.77 6.19
N PHE A 50 5.41 5.39 5.07
CA PHE A 50 4.05 4.93 4.95
C PHE A 50 4.04 3.49 4.50
N GLY A 51 3.26 2.65 5.17
CA GLY A 51 2.97 1.31 4.70
C GLY A 51 1.51 1.17 4.28
N MET A 52 1.25 0.37 3.26
CA MET A 52 -0.08 0.15 2.71
C MET A 52 -0.52 -1.30 2.88
N PHE A 53 -1.36 -1.55 3.88
CA PHE A 53 -1.79 -2.88 4.30
C PHE A 53 -3.32 -2.97 4.40
N GLY A 54 -3.88 -4.09 3.96
CA GLY A 54 -5.24 -4.47 4.34
C GLY A 54 -5.30 -4.96 5.79
N ASP A 55 -6.51 -5.16 6.27
CA ASP A 55 -6.83 -5.90 7.50
C ASP A 55 -6.49 -7.40 7.41
N ASP A 56 -6.26 -7.90 6.20
CA ASP A 56 -5.84 -9.26 5.86
C ASP A 56 -4.30 -9.48 5.87
N CYS A 57 -3.53 -8.54 6.45
CA CYS A 57 -2.07 -8.61 6.51
C CYS A 57 -1.56 -8.98 7.92
N VAL A 58 -0.66 -9.96 8.00
CA VAL A 58 -0.03 -10.40 9.26
C VAL A 58 1.48 -10.25 9.23
N PHE A 59 2.00 -9.37 10.08
CA PHE A 59 3.45 -9.17 10.25
C PHE A 59 4.06 -10.37 10.99
N ARG A 60 4.89 -11.13 10.28
CA ARG A 60 5.55 -12.34 10.81
C ARG A 60 7.00 -12.12 11.20
N ALA A 61 7.63 -11.08 10.67
CA ALA A 61 9.01 -10.74 10.97
C ALA A 61 9.11 -9.93 12.27
N SER A 62 9.96 -10.38 13.20
CA SER A 62 10.36 -9.57 14.35
C SER A 62 11.30 -8.45 13.91
N GLY A 63 11.13 -7.24 14.45
CA GLY A 63 11.91 -6.07 14.05
C GLY A 63 11.67 -5.64 12.59
N TRP A 64 10.46 -5.91 12.07
CA TRP A 64 10.09 -5.58 10.69
C TRP A 64 10.24 -4.08 10.39
N ASP A 65 9.95 -3.24 11.37
CA ASP A 65 10.04 -1.79 11.35
C ASP A 65 11.48 -1.34 11.18
N GLU A 66 12.40 -1.86 12.00
CA GLU A 66 13.84 -1.60 11.88
C GLU A 66 14.38 -2.04 10.50
N MET A 67 13.90 -3.17 9.96
CA MET A 67 14.29 -3.62 8.62
C MET A 67 13.90 -2.61 7.54
N VAL A 68 12.69 -2.05 7.64
CA VAL A 68 12.17 -1.03 6.72
C VAL A 68 12.96 0.27 6.87
N GLU A 69 13.19 0.76 8.09
CA GLU A 69 13.99 1.95 8.36
C GLU A 69 15.40 1.83 7.79
N HIS A 70 16.07 0.70 8.03
CA HIS A 70 17.39 0.43 7.49
C HIS A 70 17.41 0.37 5.95
N ALA A 71 16.35 -0.13 5.33
CA ALA A 71 16.24 -0.13 3.88
C ALA A 71 16.12 1.28 3.31
N PHE A 72 15.30 2.15 3.92
CA PHE A 72 15.20 3.56 3.52
C PHE A 72 16.49 4.35 3.80
N ALA A 73 17.22 4.04 4.88
CA ALA A 73 18.48 4.70 5.19
C ALA A 73 19.56 4.53 4.11
N ARG A 74 19.43 3.52 3.22
CA ARG A 74 20.32 3.33 2.06
C ARG A 74 20.08 4.34 0.95
N TYR A 75 18.97 5.07 1.00
CA TYR A 75 18.53 6.03 -0.01
C TYR A 75 18.45 7.42 0.64
N PRO A 76 19.50 8.26 0.56
CA PRO A 76 19.50 9.58 1.21
C PRO A 76 18.41 10.54 0.71
N ASP A 77 17.88 10.30 -0.49
CA ASP A 77 16.73 10.99 -1.07
C ASP A 77 15.38 10.46 -0.57
N GLY A 78 15.38 9.34 0.15
CA GLY A 78 14.21 8.62 0.63
C GLY A 78 13.43 7.88 -0.45
N ILE A 79 13.83 7.95 -1.72
CA ILE A 79 13.03 7.42 -2.84
C ILE A 79 13.27 5.91 -2.99
N ALA A 80 12.37 5.11 -2.42
CA ALA A 80 12.33 3.67 -2.59
C ALA A 80 10.93 3.09 -2.42
N LEU A 81 10.72 1.95 -3.08
CA LEU A 81 9.58 1.06 -2.90
C LEU A 81 10.08 -0.18 -2.15
N VAL A 82 9.90 -0.21 -0.83
CA VAL A 82 10.39 -1.30 0.02
C VAL A 82 9.28 -2.31 0.27
N TYR A 83 9.56 -3.60 0.16
CA TYR A 83 8.56 -4.64 0.40
C TYR A 83 9.24 -5.96 0.76
N GLY A 84 8.47 -6.91 1.26
CA GLY A 84 8.94 -8.26 1.54
C GLY A 84 7.95 -9.33 1.08
N PRO A 85 8.21 -10.61 1.38
CA PRO A 85 7.35 -11.70 0.96
C PRO A 85 5.95 -11.63 1.61
N ASP A 86 4.92 -11.72 0.75
CA ASP A 86 3.52 -11.76 1.16
C ASP A 86 2.94 -13.18 1.23
N GLY A 87 3.70 -14.20 0.84
CA GLY A 87 3.25 -15.59 0.75
C GLY A 87 2.55 -15.92 -0.57
N PHE A 88 2.22 -14.92 -1.39
CA PHE A 88 1.49 -15.09 -2.65
C PHE A 88 2.32 -14.64 -3.86
N ARG A 89 2.57 -13.33 -4.01
CA ARG A 89 3.40 -12.78 -5.09
C ARG A 89 4.88 -12.73 -4.75
N ASN A 90 5.21 -12.64 -3.46
CA ASN A 90 6.58 -12.57 -2.95
C ASN A 90 7.44 -11.54 -3.71
N GLN A 91 8.69 -11.89 -4.06
CA GLN A 91 9.62 -11.00 -4.76
C GLN A 91 9.07 -10.45 -6.09
N ALA A 92 8.14 -11.14 -6.75
CA ALA A 92 7.68 -10.73 -8.07
C ALA A 92 6.97 -9.37 -8.06
N HIS A 93 6.22 -9.06 -6.99
CA HIS A 93 5.34 -7.91 -6.95
C HIS A 93 5.13 -7.40 -5.52
N ALA A 94 5.30 -6.10 -5.32
CA ALA A 94 5.07 -5.45 -4.05
C ALA A 94 3.57 -5.17 -3.83
N SER A 95 2.83 -6.16 -3.35
CA SER A 95 1.39 -6.04 -3.04
C SER A 95 1.13 -5.09 -1.86
N HIS A 96 2.02 -5.13 -0.86
CA HIS A 96 1.94 -4.32 0.35
C HIS A 96 3.25 -3.57 0.61
N PRO A 97 3.49 -2.48 -0.15
CA PRO A 97 4.75 -1.77 -0.07
C PRO A 97 4.80 -0.78 1.10
N PHE A 98 6.03 -0.39 1.41
CA PHE A 98 6.36 0.84 2.11
C PHE A 98 6.90 1.88 1.14
N LEU A 99 6.52 3.13 1.36
CA LEU A 99 6.93 4.32 0.64
C LEU A 99 7.41 5.38 1.63
N SER A 100 8.35 6.23 1.23
CA SER A 100 8.70 7.40 2.04
C SER A 100 7.78 8.58 1.78
N ARG A 101 7.79 9.54 2.70
CA ARG A 101 7.14 10.83 2.48
C ARG A 101 7.69 11.57 1.29
N GLN A 102 9.00 11.52 1.06
CA GLN A 102 9.64 12.15 -0.11
C GLN A 102 9.07 11.61 -1.42
N TRP A 103 8.84 10.29 -1.51
CA TRP A 103 8.17 9.68 -2.65
C TRP A 103 6.76 10.22 -2.83
N THR A 104 5.94 10.18 -1.77
CA THR A 104 4.53 10.59 -1.85
C THR A 104 4.36 12.08 -2.11
N ASP A 105 5.22 12.93 -1.53
CA ASP A 105 5.20 14.38 -1.73
C ASP A 105 5.59 14.73 -3.17
N ALA A 106 6.58 14.02 -3.74
CA ALA A 106 6.99 14.22 -5.12
C ALA A 106 5.85 13.93 -6.10
N LEU A 107 4.98 12.96 -5.79
CA LEU A 107 3.82 12.58 -6.60
C LEU A 107 2.53 13.35 -6.23
N GLY A 108 2.46 13.90 -5.03
CA GLY A 108 1.30 14.65 -4.50
C GLY A 108 0.24 13.76 -3.82
N GLY A 109 0.60 12.52 -3.45
CA GLY A 109 -0.27 11.56 -2.80
C GLY A 109 0.43 10.21 -2.56
N ALA A 110 -0.19 9.36 -1.75
CA ALA A 110 0.25 7.97 -1.56
C ALA A 110 -0.21 7.06 -2.72
N THR A 111 -1.35 7.37 -3.33
CA THR A 111 -1.95 6.61 -4.43
C THR A 111 -2.39 7.55 -5.55
N VAL A 112 -2.54 6.98 -6.76
CA VAL A 112 -3.28 7.62 -7.84
C VAL A 112 -4.78 7.33 -7.69
N GLU A 113 -5.63 8.32 -7.93
CA GLU A 113 -7.08 8.23 -7.75
C GLU A 113 -7.82 7.84 -9.06
N PHE A 114 -7.09 7.37 -10.08
CA PHE A 114 -7.68 6.96 -11.37
C PHE A 114 -8.30 5.55 -11.34
N PHE A 115 -7.87 4.72 -10.39
CA PHE A 115 -8.36 3.35 -10.22
C PHE A 115 -9.39 3.30 -9.10
N SER A 116 -10.49 2.63 -9.34
CA SER A 116 -11.53 2.43 -8.33
C SER A 116 -11.22 1.30 -7.35
N GLN A 117 -10.31 0.40 -7.74
CA GLN A 117 -9.85 -0.75 -6.96
C GLN A 117 -8.59 -1.34 -7.62
N ASP A 118 -7.68 -1.88 -6.80
CA ASP A 118 -6.42 -2.50 -7.23
C ASP A 118 -5.57 -1.55 -8.12
N TRP A 119 -4.53 -2.10 -8.76
CA TRP A 119 -3.65 -1.43 -9.73
C TRP A 119 -2.76 -0.30 -9.21
N ASN A 120 -3.02 0.25 -8.02
CA ASN A 120 -2.12 1.21 -7.37
C ASN A 120 -0.77 0.58 -7.02
N ASP A 121 -0.78 -0.63 -6.49
CA ASP A 121 0.40 -1.45 -6.28
C ASP A 121 1.14 -1.73 -7.61
N THR A 122 0.42 -2.03 -8.68
CA THR A 122 1.00 -2.23 -10.02
C THR A 122 1.65 -0.95 -10.56
N TRP A 123 0.99 0.21 -10.36
CA TRP A 123 1.55 1.52 -10.68
C TRP A 123 2.85 1.74 -9.90
N MET A 124 2.85 1.50 -8.60
CA MET A 124 4.02 1.66 -7.74
C MET A 124 5.16 0.72 -8.12
N ASN A 125 4.87 -0.55 -8.44
CA ASN A 125 5.88 -1.51 -8.90
C ASN A 125 6.54 -1.01 -10.19
N TYR A 126 5.75 -0.51 -11.15
CA TYR A 126 6.28 0.09 -12.38
C TYR A 126 7.20 1.28 -12.07
N LEU A 127 6.77 2.21 -11.21
CA LEU A 127 7.60 3.36 -10.83
C LEU A 127 8.90 2.91 -10.16
N GLY A 128 8.81 1.98 -9.20
CA GLY A 128 9.95 1.45 -8.46
C GLY A 128 10.98 0.78 -9.37
N ASP A 129 10.53 0.00 -10.35
CA ASP A 129 11.38 -0.59 -11.38
C ASP A 129 11.99 0.48 -12.29
N ALA A 130 11.18 1.42 -12.78
CA ALA A 130 11.63 2.46 -13.71
C ALA A 130 12.69 3.40 -13.12
N VAL A 131 12.63 3.68 -11.81
CA VAL A 131 13.66 4.47 -11.12
C VAL A 131 14.77 3.61 -10.49
N GLY A 132 14.69 2.28 -10.59
CA GLY A 132 15.69 1.37 -10.04
C GLY A 132 15.73 1.35 -8.50
N ARG A 133 14.58 1.59 -7.85
CA ARG A 133 14.46 1.69 -6.38
C ARG A 133 13.40 0.74 -5.79
N ARG A 134 13.01 -0.31 -6.52
CA ARG A 134 12.22 -1.41 -5.96
C ARG A 134 13.13 -2.33 -5.14
N HIS A 135 12.92 -2.35 -3.83
CA HIS A 135 13.79 -3.02 -2.86
C HIS A 135 13.06 -4.12 -2.12
N TYR A 136 13.39 -5.36 -2.45
CA TYR A 136 12.85 -6.56 -1.80
C TYR A 136 13.72 -6.96 -0.59
N ILE A 137 13.08 -7.20 0.55
CA ILE A 137 13.71 -7.71 1.77
C ILE A 137 13.16 -9.12 2.05
N PRO A 138 13.93 -10.18 1.79
CA PRO A 138 13.47 -11.57 1.97
C PRO A 138 13.01 -11.90 3.40
N GLU A 139 13.58 -11.23 4.40
CA GLU A 139 13.29 -11.44 5.81
C GLU A 139 12.02 -10.72 6.29
N LEU A 140 11.55 -9.70 5.56
CA LEU A 140 10.39 -8.88 5.88
C LEU A 140 9.08 -9.59 5.55
N ARG A 141 8.78 -10.67 6.26
CA ARG A 141 7.58 -11.49 6.02
C ARG A 141 6.33 -10.78 6.53
N ILE A 142 5.47 -10.37 5.59
CA ILE A 142 4.16 -9.75 5.85
C ILE A 142 3.12 -10.59 5.12
N GLN A 143 2.61 -11.63 5.77
CA GLN A 143 1.73 -12.61 5.15
C GLN A 143 0.40 -11.95 4.76
N HIS A 144 0.03 -12.02 3.49
CA HIS A 144 -1.28 -11.62 2.99
C HIS A 144 -2.20 -12.83 3.01
N LEU A 145 -3.33 -12.71 3.71
CA LEU A 145 -4.34 -13.76 3.86
C LEU A 145 -5.27 -13.81 2.63
N HIS A 146 -4.67 -13.97 1.44
CA HIS A 146 -5.35 -13.85 0.16
C HIS A 146 -6.41 -14.97 -0.04
N PRO A 147 -7.67 -14.64 -0.40
CA PRO A 147 -8.73 -15.65 -0.55
C PRO A 147 -8.48 -16.65 -1.69
N ASP A 148 -7.76 -16.22 -2.74
CA ASP A 148 -7.34 -17.11 -3.84
C ASP A 148 -6.25 -18.13 -3.43
N ASP A 149 -5.69 -18.06 -2.22
CA ASP A 149 -4.85 -19.12 -1.67
C ASP A 149 -5.69 -20.11 -0.83
N PRO A 150 -6.08 -21.27 -1.39
CA PRO A 150 -6.95 -22.22 -0.71
C PRO A 150 -6.29 -22.84 0.54
N SER A 151 -4.96 -22.75 0.68
CA SER A 151 -4.26 -23.28 1.85
C SER A 151 -4.50 -22.46 3.12
N LEU A 152 -4.94 -21.20 2.97
CA LEU A 152 -5.21 -20.30 4.09
C LEU A 152 -6.63 -20.46 4.64
N GLY A 153 -7.54 -21.10 3.87
CA GLY A 153 -8.92 -21.34 4.28
C GLY A 153 -9.74 -20.07 4.51
N VAL A 154 -9.31 -18.94 3.95
CA VAL A 154 -10.00 -17.65 4.04
C VAL A 154 -11.12 -17.63 3.01
N PRO A 155 -12.40 -17.51 3.42
CA PRO A 155 -13.49 -17.46 2.47
C PRO A 155 -13.50 -16.12 1.72
N GLU A 156 -13.87 -16.16 0.44
CA GLU A 156 -14.22 -14.93 -0.27
C GLU A 156 -15.52 -14.36 0.32
N ASP A 157 -15.46 -13.09 0.72
CA ASP A 157 -16.58 -12.36 1.32
C ASP A 157 -17.21 -11.40 0.30
N ASP A 158 -18.23 -10.68 0.76
CA ASP A 158 -18.93 -9.69 -0.05
C ASP A 158 -18.02 -8.50 -0.42
N THR A 159 -17.05 -8.15 0.43
CA THR A 159 -16.10 -7.06 0.19
C THR A 159 -15.18 -7.39 -0.99
N TYR A 160 -14.57 -8.58 -1.00
CA TYR A 160 -13.75 -9.05 -2.11
C TYR A 160 -14.56 -9.12 -3.41
N ARG A 161 -15.78 -9.66 -3.36
CA ARG A 161 -16.66 -9.73 -4.54
C ARG A 161 -16.98 -8.33 -5.09
N GLN A 162 -17.41 -7.40 -4.25
CA GLN A 162 -17.73 -6.02 -4.65
C GLN A 162 -16.50 -5.29 -5.21
N ASN A 163 -15.32 -5.52 -4.61
CA ASN A 163 -14.06 -4.95 -5.07
C ASN A 163 -13.72 -5.45 -6.49
N ARG A 164 -13.82 -6.76 -6.75
CA ARG A 164 -13.60 -7.33 -8.09
C ARG A 164 -14.63 -6.81 -9.11
N GLU A 165 -15.91 -6.80 -8.75
CA GLU A 165 -16.98 -6.27 -9.61
C GLU A 165 -16.74 -4.80 -9.98
N ARG A 166 -16.32 -3.98 -9.02
CA ARG A 166 -15.94 -2.57 -9.24
C ARG A 166 -14.75 -2.44 -10.19
N CYS A 167 -13.70 -3.25 -10.00
CA CYS A 167 -12.52 -3.26 -10.85
C CYS A 167 -12.86 -3.57 -12.31
N VAL A 168 -13.74 -4.55 -12.55
CA VAL A 168 -14.22 -4.93 -13.88
C VAL A 168 -15.11 -3.85 -14.48
N ARG A 169 -16.12 -3.39 -13.74
CA ARG A 169 -17.08 -2.36 -14.19
C ARG A 169 -16.36 -1.09 -14.63
N ASP A 170 -15.35 -0.67 -13.88
CA ASP A 170 -14.60 0.57 -14.13
C ASP A 170 -13.39 0.36 -15.07
N ARG A 171 -13.22 -0.88 -15.58
CA ARG A 171 -12.23 -1.28 -16.59
C ARG A 171 -10.80 -0.89 -16.21
N ASN A 172 -10.42 -1.08 -14.94
CA ASN A 172 -9.13 -0.60 -14.41
C ASN A 172 -7.92 -1.16 -15.19
N ALA A 173 -7.99 -2.42 -15.64
CA ALA A 173 -6.94 -3.03 -16.47
C ALA A 173 -6.76 -2.32 -17.83
N GLU A 174 -7.86 -2.03 -18.52
CA GLU A 174 -7.83 -1.32 -19.79
C GLU A 174 -7.38 0.13 -19.61
N ARG A 175 -7.85 0.76 -18.52
CA ARG A 175 -7.42 2.10 -18.14
C ARG A 175 -5.92 2.13 -17.91
N TYR A 176 -5.38 1.21 -17.11
CA TYR A 176 -3.94 1.08 -16.86
C TYR A 176 -3.15 0.91 -18.16
N ALA A 177 -3.67 0.13 -19.11
CA ALA A 177 -3.06 -0.13 -20.41
C ALA A 177 -3.15 1.04 -21.40
N SER A 178 -4.03 2.03 -21.17
CA SER A 178 -4.23 3.15 -22.09
C SER A 178 -2.98 4.02 -22.28
N THR A 179 -2.85 4.64 -23.45
CA THR A 179 -1.74 5.56 -23.78
C THR A 179 -1.68 6.74 -22.82
N GLU A 180 -2.84 7.27 -22.40
CA GLU A 180 -2.92 8.36 -21.43
C GLU A 180 -2.29 7.95 -20.08
N MET A 181 -2.66 6.80 -19.54
CA MET A 181 -2.09 6.33 -18.28
C MET A 181 -0.61 5.95 -18.39
N GLN A 182 -0.16 5.46 -19.55
CA GLN A 182 1.26 5.25 -19.80
C GLN A 182 2.04 6.57 -19.74
N GLN A 183 1.54 7.63 -20.37
CA GLN A 183 2.18 8.95 -20.32
C GLN A 183 2.22 9.52 -18.90
N LEU A 184 1.14 9.38 -18.14
CA LEU A 184 1.11 9.80 -16.73
C LEU A 184 2.11 9.02 -15.88
N ARG A 185 2.27 7.70 -16.09
CA ARG A 185 3.32 6.93 -15.40
C ARG A 185 4.70 7.47 -15.70
N GLU A 186 5.01 7.78 -16.96
CA GLU A 186 6.31 8.35 -17.33
C GLU A 186 6.54 9.74 -16.71
N GLN A 187 5.49 10.54 -16.56
CA GLN A 187 5.56 11.83 -15.85
C GLN A 187 5.86 11.62 -14.36
N ASP A 188 5.21 10.66 -13.71
CA ASP A 188 5.48 10.31 -12.31
C ASP A 188 6.91 9.79 -12.13
N VAL A 189 7.41 8.95 -13.05
CA VAL A 189 8.83 8.54 -13.08
C VAL A 189 9.74 9.76 -13.17
N ALA A 190 9.44 10.71 -14.05
CA ALA A 190 10.23 11.94 -14.18
C ALA A 190 10.21 12.79 -12.90
N ARG A 191 9.07 12.89 -12.21
CA ARG A 191 8.93 13.61 -10.93
C ARG A 191 9.77 12.98 -9.83
N LEU A 192 9.77 11.65 -9.72
CA LEU A 192 10.64 10.93 -8.78
C LEU A 192 12.12 11.15 -9.10
N ARG A 193 12.52 10.97 -10.36
CA ARG A 193 13.92 11.19 -10.79
C ARG A 193 14.41 12.61 -10.52
N ALA A 194 13.53 13.61 -10.59
CA ALA A 194 13.90 15.00 -10.33
C ALA A 194 14.29 15.29 -8.87
N VAL A 195 13.85 14.45 -7.92
CA VAL A 195 14.16 14.60 -6.48
C VAL A 195 15.20 13.61 -5.98
N MET A 196 15.58 12.62 -6.80
CA MET A 196 16.62 11.64 -6.48
C MET A 196 18.02 12.28 -6.47
N ARG A 197 18.91 11.75 -5.62
CA ARG A 197 20.31 12.21 -5.46
C ARG A 197 21.32 11.11 -5.72
#